data_AF-A0AAQ3A158-F1
#
_entry.id   AF-A0AAQ3A158-F1
#
_cell.length_a   1.000
_cell.length_b   1.000
_cell.length_c   1.000
_cell.angle_alpha   90.00
_cell.angle_beta   90.00
_cell.angle_gamma   90.00
#
_symmetry.space_group_name_H-M   'P 1'
#
loop_
_entity.id
_entity.type
_entity.pdbx_description
1 polymer ?
#
loop_
_entity_poly.entity_id
_entity_poly.type
_entity_poly.pdbx_seq_one_letter_code
_entity_poly.pdbx_strand_id
1 'polypeptide(L)'
;MKLLKKMMQVALATFFFGLLVTSTVFADDSEGWQFVQENGRTYYKKGALKETYWRVIDGKYYYFDPLSGEMVVGWQYIPAPHKGVTIGPSPRI
;
A
#
# COMPACT_ATOMS: atom_id res chain seq x y z
N MET A 1 28.69 6.75 49.54
CA MET A 1 28.06 5.64 48.78
C MET A 1 26.63 5.92 48.29
N LYS A 2 25.79 6.65 49.03
CA LYS A 2 24.38 6.93 48.63
C LYS A 2 24.24 7.85 47.42
N LEU A 3 25.10 8.88 47.32
CA LEU A 3 25.10 9.86 46.22
C LEU A 3 25.48 9.23 44.86
N LEU A 4 26.48 8.34 44.85
CA LEU A 4 26.93 7.62 43.65
C LEU A 4 25.84 6.69 43.10
N LYS A 5 25.12 5.98 43.98
CA LYS A 5 23.99 5.11 43.58
C LYS A 5 22.84 5.92 42.94
N LYS A 6 22.57 7.12 43.45
CA LYS A 6 21.52 8.00 42.92
C LYS A 6 21.88 8.58 41.55
N MET A 7 23.12 9.04 41.37
CA MET A 7 23.61 9.53 40.07
C MET A 7 23.59 8.43 39.01
N MET A 8 23.95 7.20 39.39
CA MET A 8 23.92 6.04 38.48
C MET A 8 22.49 5.65 38.07
N GLN A 9 21.52 5.70 38.98
CA GLN A 9 20.10 5.50 38.62
C GLN A 9 19.56 6.60 37.72
N VAL A 10 19.94 7.86 37.95
CA VAL A 10 19.50 8.98 37.11
C VAL A 10 20.06 8.85 35.70
N ALA A 11 21.34 8.50 35.55
CA ALA A 11 21.97 8.27 34.24
C ALA A 11 21.37 7.06 33.51
N LEU A 12 21.05 5.99 34.24
CA LEU A 12 20.39 4.81 33.66
C LEU A 12 18.97 5.13 33.21
N ALA A 13 18.21 5.91 33.99
CA ALA A 13 16.85 6.31 33.66
C ALA A 13 16.78 7.24 32.44
N THR A 14 17.68 8.21 32.32
CA THR A 14 17.76 9.08 31.14
C THR A 14 18.20 8.34 29.90
N PHE A 15 19.11 7.35 30.02
CA PHE A 15 19.47 6.47 28.92
C PHE A 15 18.30 5.60 28.47
N PHE A 16 17.54 5.04 29.41
CA PHE A 16 16.36 4.23 29.11
C PHE A 16 15.23 5.04 28.45
N PHE A 17 14.99 6.27 28.91
CA PHE A 17 14.00 7.17 28.29
C PHE A 17 14.45 7.69 26.92
N GLY A 18 15.74 7.95 26.74
CA GLY A 18 16.31 8.32 25.44
C GLY A 18 16.18 7.21 24.39
N LEU A 19 16.26 5.94 24.81
CA LEU A 19 16.08 4.78 23.94
C LEU A 19 14.61 4.56 23.53
N LEU A 20 13.65 5.13 24.25
CA LEU A 20 12.21 4.97 23.98
C LEU A 20 11.77 5.81 22.75
N VAL A 21 12.41 6.97 22.53
CA VAL A 21 12.08 7.90 21.45
C VAL A 21 12.51 7.40 20.06
N THR A 22 13.41 6.42 19.95
CA THR A 22 13.90 5.93 18.64
C THR A 22 13.04 4.85 18.01
N SER A 23 11.95 4.43 18.67
CA SER A 23 11.09 3.32 18.22
C SER A 23 9.74 3.78 17.67
N THR A 24 9.69 4.91 16.97
CA THR A 24 8.54 5.22 16.11
C THR A 24 8.61 4.32 14.87
N VAL A 25 8.07 3.11 14.98
CA VAL A 25 7.70 2.34 13.78
C VAL A 25 6.52 3.10 13.18
N PHE A 26 6.73 3.80 12.07
CA PHE A 26 5.63 4.25 11.25
C PHE A 26 4.93 2.98 10.75
N ALA A 27 3.84 2.60 11.41
CA ALA A 27 2.88 1.73 10.77
C ALA A 27 2.35 2.53 9.58
N ASP A 28 2.71 2.09 8.36
CA ASP A 28 2.07 2.59 7.15
C ASP A 28 0.65 2.04 7.17
N ASP A 29 -0.23 2.76 7.86
CA ASP A 29 -1.66 2.52 7.96
C ASP A 29 -2.30 2.84 6.60
N SER A 30 -1.87 2.12 5.57
CA SER A 30 -2.57 1.97 4.30
C SER A 30 -3.84 1.17 4.56
N GLU A 31 -4.80 1.79 5.24
CA GLU A 31 -6.11 1.23 5.57
C GLU A 31 -6.92 1.00 4.29
N GLY A 32 -6.65 -0.12 3.63
CA GLY A 32 -7.40 -0.59 2.48
C GLY A 32 -6.65 -0.51 1.16
N TRP A 33 -7.25 -1.16 0.17
CA TRP A 33 -6.81 -1.04 -1.21
C TRP A 33 -7.35 0.27 -1.79
N GLN A 34 -6.51 0.98 -2.54
CA GLN A 34 -6.87 2.26 -3.12
C GLN A 34 -6.33 2.41 -4.54
N PHE A 35 -7.02 3.22 -5.34
CA PHE A 35 -6.51 3.63 -6.64
C PHE A 35 -5.45 4.71 -6.46
N VAL A 36 -4.27 4.49 -7.05
CA VAL A 36 -3.13 5.40 -7.00
C VAL A 36 -2.73 5.75 -8.43
N GLN A 37 -2.55 7.03 -8.71
CA GLN A 37 -2.09 7.49 -10.02
C GLN A 37 -0.64 7.96 -9.95
N GLU A 38 0.23 7.37 -10.75
CA GLU A 38 1.66 7.68 -10.84
C GLU A 38 2.04 7.84 -12.31
N ASN A 39 2.67 8.96 -12.68
CA ASN A 39 3.13 9.22 -14.05
C ASN A 39 2.04 9.04 -15.13
N GLY A 40 0.79 9.41 -14.81
CA GLY A 40 -0.36 9.26 -15.70
C GLY A 40 -0.93 7.84 -15.78
N ARG A 41 -0.34 6.87 -15.07
CA ARG A 41 -0.78 5.47 -15.01
C ARG A 41 -1.51 5.21 -13.70
N THR A 42 -2.56 4.38 -13.76
CA THR A 42 -3.38 4.06 -12.58
C THR A 42 -3.05 2.67 -12.08
N TYR A 43 -2.95 2.51 -10.76
CA TYR A 43 -2.65 1.27 -10.06
C TYR A 43 -3.67 1.07 -8.94
N TYR A 44 -3.90 -0.17 -8.54
CA TYR A 44 -4.64 -0.47 -7.31
C TYR A 44 -3.67 -1.05 -6.29
N LYS A 45 -3.42 -0.30 -5.21
CA LYS A 45 -2.33 -0.58 -4.26
C LYS A 45 -2.83 -0.69 -2.83
N LYS A 46 -2.09 -1.47 -2.04
CA LYS A 46 -2.19 -1.53 -0.58
C LYS A 46 -0.77 -1.53 -0.02
N GLY A 47 -0.32 -0.37 0.47
CA GLY A 47 1.08 -0.11 0.79
C GLY A 47 1.98 -0.42 -0.41
N ALA A 48 2.96 -1.31 -0.23
CA ALA A 48 3.87 -1.76 -1.29
C ALA A 48 3.27 -2.78 -2.27
N LEU A 49 2.08 -3.34 -1.99
CA LEU A 49 1.44 -4.34 -2.85
C LEU A 49 0.69 -3.65 -4.00
N LYS A 50 0.75 -4.27 -5.19
CA LYS A 50 -0.02 -3.87 -6.38
C LYS A 50 -0.90 -5.03 -6.84
N GLU A 51 -2.11 -4.72 -7.27
CA GLU A 51 -3.03 -5.69 -7.85
C GLU A 51 -2.60 -6.05 -9.28
N THR A 52 -2.84 -7.29 -9.67
CA THR A 52 -2.56 -7.82 -11.01
C THR A 52 -3.73 -8.67 -11.48
N TYR A 53 -3.86 -8.89 -12.79
CA TYR A 53 -4.98 -9.62 -13.40
C TYR A 53 -6.35 -8.97 -13.11
N TRP A 54 -7.40 -9.78 -13.14
CA TRP A 54 -8.77 -9.35 -12.94
C TRP A 54 -9.09 -9.11 -11.48
N ARG A 55 -9.74 -7.98 -11.22
CA ARG A 55 -10.28 -7.64 -9.92
C ARG A 55 -11.65 -7.04 -10.04
N VAL A 56 -12.56 -7.47 -9.17
CA VAL A 56 -13.85 -6.81 -8.98
C VAL A 56 -13.68 -5.79 -7.86
N ILE A 57 -13.94 -4.52 -8.15
CA ILE A 57 -13.89 -3.40 -7.21
C ILE A 57 -15.22 -2.69 -7.34
N ASP A 58 -15.97 -2.59 -6.24
CA ASP A 58 -17.32 -2.01 -6.21
C ASP A 58 -18.27 -2.54 -7.30
N GLY A 59 -18.22 -3.86 -7.55
CA GLY A 59 -19.05 -4.54 -8.55
C GLY A 59 -18.64 -4.30 -10.00
N LYS A 60 -17.56 -3.55 -10.25
CA LYS A 60 -17.00 -3.30 -11.58
C LYS A 60 -15.76 -4.15 -11.81
N TYR A 61 -15.56 -4.60 -13.04
CA TYR A 61 -14.40 -5.39 -13.43
C TYR A 61 -13.27 -4.49 -13.91
N TYR A 62 -12.11 -4.65 -13.28
CA TYR A 62 -10.86 -4.00 -13.64
C TYR A 62 -9.83 -5.06 -14.00
N TYR A 63 -8.95 -4.73 -14.94
CA TYR A 63 -7.81 -5.56 -15.28
C TYR A 63 -6.52 -4.78 -15.07
N PHE A 64 -5.59 -5.39 -14.35
CA PHE A 64 -4.27 -4.85 -14.09
C PHE A 64 -3.22 -5.72 -14.79
N ASP A 65 -2.28 -5.08 -15.49
CA ASP A 65 -1.21 -5.76 -16.20
C ASP A 65 -0.38 -6.65 -15.23
N PRO A 66 -0.15 -7.94 -15.55
CA PRO A 66 0.55 -8.87 -14.66
C PRO A 66 2.00 -8.50 -14.35
N LEU A 67 2.67 -7.71 -15.19
CA LEU A 67 4.08 -7.37 -15.04
C LEU A 67 4.27 -6.05 -14.29
N SER A 68 3.46 -5.04 -14.63
CA SER A 68 3.60 -3.67 -14.13
C SER A 68 2.58 -3.30 -13.05
N GLY A 69 1.44 -3.98 -12.99
CA GLY A 69 0.28 -3.65 -12.15
C GLY A 69 -0.55 -2.49 -12.70
N GLU A 70 -0.34 -2.09 -13.94
CA GLU A 70 -1.02 -0.95 -14.56
C GLU A 70 -2.44 -1.29 -14.94
N MET A 71 -3.39 -0.42 -14.59
CA MET A 71 -4.77 -0.55 -14.98
C MET A 71 -4.90 -0.42 -16.50
N VAL A 72 -5.38 -1.48 -17.14
CA VAL A 72 -5.62 -1.50 -18.58
C VAL A 72 -6.93 -0.80 -18.89
N VAL A 73 -6.91 0.05 -19.90
CA VAL A 73 -8.08 0.81 -20.39
C VAL A 73 -8.21 0.67 -21.90
N GLY A 74 -9.45 0.77 -22.40
CA GLY A 74 -9.75 0.63 -23.82
C GLY A 74 -9.88 -0.83 -24.27
N TRP A 75 -10.00 -1.02 -25.58
CA TRP A 75 -10.14 -2.34 -26.18
C TRP A 75 -8.83 -3.11 -26.08
N GLN A 76 -8.86 -4.25 -25.39
CA GLN A 76 -7.73 -5.16 -25.36
C GLN A 76 -8.12 -6.64 -25.47
N TYR A 77 -7.20 -7.42 -26.02
CA TYR A 77 -7.31 -8.87 -26.09
C TYR A 77 -6.67 -9.50 -24.84
N ILE A 78 -7.45 -9.61 -23.77
CA ILE A 78 -7.04 -10.25 -22.52
C ILE A 78 -7.90 -11.49 -22.26
N PRO A 79 -7.36 -12.52 -21.57
CA PRO A 79 -8.16 -13.66 -21.15
C PRO A 79 -9.35 -13.16 -20.35
N ALA A 80 -10.57 -13.54 -20.76
CA ALA A 80 -11.77 -13.07 -20.08
C ALA A 80 -11.77 -13.57 -18.61
N PRO A 81 -12.33 -12.80 -17.65
CA PRO A 81 -12.39 -13.22 -16.25
C PRO A 81 -13.23 -14.50 -16.09
N HIS A 82 -14.15 -14.71 -17.02
CA HIS A 82 -14.89 -15.93 -17.30
C HIS A 82 -15.22 -15.96 -18.81
N LYS A 83 -15.61 -17.11 -19.38
CA LYS A 83 -15.94 -17.22 -20.81
C LYS A 83 -16.95 -16.12 -21.23
N GLY A 84 -16.59 -15.29 -22.22
CA GLY A 84 -17.51 -14.36 -22.91
C GLY A 84 -17.47 -12.87 -22.53
N VAL A 85 -16.45 -12.34 -21.85
CA VAL A 85 -16.37 -10.90 -21.49
C VAL A 85 -15.36 -10.16 -22.36
N THR A 86 -15.72 -8.97 -22.84
CA THR A 86 -14.80 -7.99 -23.45
C THR A 86 -14.86 -6.69 -22.65
N ILE A 87 -13.69 -6.08 -22.40
CA ILE A 87 -13.60 -4.74 -21.79
C ILE A 87 -13.72 -3.70 -22.90
N GLY A 88 -14.86 -3.01 -22.94
CA GLY A 88 -15.05 -1.80 -23.76
C GLY A 88 -14.56 -0.54 -23.03
N PRO A 89 -14.40 0.58 -23.75
CA PRO A 89 -13.98 1.84 -23.13
C PRO A 89 -14.98 2.28 -22.05
N SER A 90 -14.49 2.60 -20.85
CA SER A 90 -15.29 3.33 -19.86
C SER A 90 -15.78 4.64 -20.49
N PRO A 91 -17.10 4.93 -20.50
CA PRO A 91 -17.58 6.23 -20.92
C PRO A 91 -16.98 7.28 -19.99
N ARG A 92 -16.15 8.16 -20.54
CA ARG A 92 -15.85 9.45 -19.89
C ARG A 92 -17.15 10.23 -19.91
N ILE A 93 -17.75 10.41 -18.74
CA ILE A 93 -18.71 11.50 -18.49
C ILE A 93 -17.93 12.62 -17.84
#